data_AF-A0A1I1Y9J6-F1
#
_entry.id   AF-A0A1I1Y9J6-F1
#
_cell.length_a   1.000
_cell.length_b   1.000
_cell.length_c   1.000
_cell.angle_alpha   90.00
_cell.angle_beta   90.00
_cell.angle_gamma   90.00
#
_symmetry.space_group_name_H-M   'P 1'
#
loop_
_entity.id
_entity.type
_entity.pdbx_description
1 polymer ?
#
loop_
_entity_poly.entity_id
_entity_poly.type
_entity_poly.pdbx_seq_one_letter_code
_entity_poly.pdbx_strand_id
1 'polypeptide(L)'
;MVLVVLELVVILALLAALAWVLRNSWREGDPAALPARQRAELAAAIEQARWVPAHDEVDGVTRVMVRRAYVALDGRPEVLDERVLETFPAQDPAWEARFTEAMSAARFRCTYLNAEEAG
;
A
#
# COMPACT_ATOMS: atom_id res chain seq x y z
N MET A 1 23.43 31.69 -27.54
CA MET A 1 24.34 30.58 -27.14
C MET A 1 24.37 30.37 -25.63
N VAL A 2 24.66 31.39 -24.80
CA VAL A 2 24.72 31.24 -23.33
C VAL A 2 23.40 30.73 -22.72
N LEU A 3 22.25 31.26 -23.15
CA LEU A 3 20.92 30.81 -22.69
C LEU A 3 20.65 29.31 -22.99
N VAL A 4 21.00 28.85 -24.19
CA VAL A 4 20.81 27.44 -24.60
C VAL A 4 21.71 26.50 -23.79
N VAL A 5 22.94 26.94 -23.48
CA VAL A 5 23.85 26.19 -22.61
C VAL A 5 23.30 26.12 -21.18
N LEU A 6 22.73 27.23 -20.69
CA LEU A 6 22.17 27.29 -19.34
C LEU A 6 20.94 26.39 -19.20
N GLU A 7 20.02 26.42 -20.17
CA GLU A 7 18.87 25.51 -20.22
C GLU A 7 19.30 24.04 -20.25
N LEU A 8 20.30 23.70 -21.07
CA LEU A 8 20.81 22.33 -21.16
C LEU A 8 21.39 21.85 -19.82
N VAL A 9 22.13 22.69 -19.11
CA VAL A 9 22.70 22.36 -17.80
C VAL A 9 21.59 22.14 -16.77
N VAL A 10 20.55 22.98 -16.78
CA VAL A 10 19.40 22.82 -15.87
C VAL A 10 18.64 21.53 -16.17
N ILE A 11 18.38 21.22 -17.44
CA ILE A 11 17.71 19.97 -17.85
C ILE A 11 18.53 18.76 -17.40
N LEU A 12 19.85 18.77 -17.62
CA LEU A 12 20.72 17.67 -17.19
C LEU A 12 20.76 17.51 -15.67
N ALA A 13 20.78 18.62 -14.91
CA ALA A 13 20.72 18.58 -13.46
C ALA A 13 19.39 18.03 -12.95
N LEU A 14 18.26 18.40 -13.57
CA LEU A 14 16.94 17.87 -13.25
C LEU A 14 16.84 16.38 -13.56
N LEU A 15 17.36 15.94 -14.70
CA LEU A 15 17.40 14.52 -15.06
C LEU A 15 18.28 13.71 -14.11
N ALA A 16 19.43 14.26 -13.69
CA ALA A 16 20.30 13.62 -12.72
C ALA A 16 19.63 13.54 -11.33
N ALA A 17 18.96 14.60 -10.89
CA ALA A 17 18.20 14.61 -9.64
C ALA A 17 17.04 13.61 -9.68
N LEU A 18 16.30 13.56 -10.79
CA LEU A 18 15.21 12.62 -11.00
C LEU A 18 15.72 11.16 -11.00
N ALA A 19 16.81 10.89 -11.71
CA ALA A 19 17.44 9.57 -11.72
C ALA A 19 17.96 9.17 -10.32
N TRP A 20 18.47 10.14 -9.56
CA TRP A 20 18.93 9.91 -8.18
C TRP A 20 17.76 9.60 -7.24
N VAL A 21 16.64 10.33 -7.35
CA VAL A 21 15.41 10.07 -6.58
C VAL A 21 14.82 8.70 -6.93
N LEU A 22 14.70 8.36 -8.22
CA LEU A 22 14.24 7.03 -8.65
C LEU A 22 15.17 5.92 -8.16
N ARG A 23 16.49 6.14 -8.20
CA ARG A 23 17.46 5.15 -7.71
C ARG A 23 17.40 4.97 -6.20
N ASN A 24 17.14 6.04 -5.44
CA ASN A 24 17.03 5.95 -3.99
C ASN A 24 15.70 5.34 -3.54
N SER A 25 14.59 5.60 -4.24
CA SER A 25 13.32 4.91 -3.94
C SER A 25 13.37 3.42 -4.23
N TRP A 26 14.22 2.98 -5.16
CA TRP A 26 14.46 1.56 -5.44
C TRP A 26 15.41 0.88 -4.43
N ARG A 27 16.12 1.65 -3.58
CA ARG A 27 17.06 1.13 -2.59
C ARG A 27 16.44 0.82 -1.22
N GLU A 28 15.22 1.26 -0.97
CA GLU A 28 14.54 1.01 0.31
C GLU A 28 14.06 -0.44 0.50
N GLY A 29 14.26 -1.33 -0.47
CA GLY A 29 13.79 -2.72 -0.33
C GLY A 29 14.47 -3.70 -1.27
N ASP A 30 15.77 -3.96 -1.07
CA ASP A 30 16.34 -5.21 -1.58
C ASP A 30 16.33 -6.27 -0.45
N PRO A 31 15.30 -7.13 -0.38
CA PRO A 31 15.23 -8.20 0.63
C PRO A 31 16.43 -9.18 0.55
N ALA A 32 17.22 -9.15 -0.53
CA ALA A 32 18.48 -9.90 -0.62
C ALA A 32 19.59 -9.36 0.30
N ALA A 33 19.49 -8.13 0.80
CA ALA A 33 20.47 -7.54 1.71
C ALA A 33 20.28 -7.96 3.18
N LEU A 34 19.15 -8.59 3.53
CA LEU A 34 18.88 -9.02 4.90
C LEU A 34 19.69 -10.28 5.27
N PRO A 35 20.21 -10.41 6.50
CA PRO A 35 20.75 -11.66 7.04
C PRO A 35 19.79 -12.84 6.86
N ALA A 36 20.31 -14.06 6.65
CA ALA A 36 19.51 -15.24 6.35
C ALA A 36 18.37 -15.50 7.35
N ARG A 37 18.62 -15.24 8.64
CA ARG A 37 17.61 -15.34 9.70
C ARG A 37 16.45 -14.36 9.51
N GLN A 38 16.76 -13.08 9.28
CA GLN A 38 15.75 -12.04 9.06
C GLN A 38 14.92 -12.30 7.80
N ARG A 39 15.54 -12.86 6.75
CA ARG A 39 14.79 -13.31 5.56
C ARG A 39 13.81 -14.44 5.88
N ALA A 40 14.22 -15.42 6.69
CA ALA A 40 13.33 -16.50 7.11
C ALA A 40 12.18 -15.99 8.00
N GLU A 41 12.48 -15.07 8.93
CA GLU A 41 11.48 -14.41 9.77
C GLU A 41 10.48 -13.60 8.93
N LEU A 42 10.97 -12.83 7.94
CA LEU A 42 10.14 -12.09 6.99
C LEU A 42 9.26 -13.02 6.15
N ALA A 43 9.82 -14.10 5.60
CA ALA A 43 9.06 -15.08 4.82
C ALA A 43 7.93 -15.70 5.66
N ALA A 44 8.23 -16.10 6.90
CA ALA A 44 7.22 -16.63 7.83
C ALA A 44 6.14 -15.59 8.17
N ALA A 45 6.51 -14.31 8.31
CA ALA A 45 5.54 -13.25 8.55
C ALA A 45 4.62 -13.01 7.34
N ILE A 46 5.17 -13.04 6.12
CA ILE A 46 4.41 -12.94 4.86
C ILE A 46 3.45 -14.13 4.69
N GLU A 47 3.87 -15.34 5.02
CA GLU A 47 3.00 -16.54 5.02
C GLU A 47 1.86 -16.42 6.04
N GLN A 48 2.11 -15.73 7.16
CA GLN A 48 1.10 -15.44 8.19
C GLN A 48 0.23 -14.23 7.88
N ALA A 49 0.39 -13.58 6.72
CA ALA A 49 -0.44 -12.45 6.32
C ALA A 49 -1.93 -12.81 6.35
N ARG A 50 -2.78 -11.85 6.72
CA ARG A 50 -4.23 -12.03 6.81
C ARG A 50 -4.96 -10.87 6.15
N TRP A 51 -6.12 -11.18 5.59
CA TRP A 51 -7.09 -10.20 5.13
C TRP A 51 -7.77 -9.53 6.31
N VAL A 52 -7.74 -8.20 6.32
CA VAL A 52 -8.40 -7.35 7.32
C VAL A 52 -9.25 -6.27 6.63
N PRO A 53 -10.41 -5.90 7.20
CA PRO A 53 -11.21 -4.82 6.67
C PRO A 53 -10.51 -3.47 6.93
N ALA A 54 -10.61 -2.55 5.98
CA ALA A 54 -10.04 -1.22 6.09
C ALA A 54 -10.96 -0.19 5.41
N HIS A 55 -10.80 1.06 5.80
CA HIS A 55 -11.39 2.19 5.09
C HIS A 55 -10.44 3.37 5.12
N ASP A 56 -10.60 4.27 4.16
CA ASP A 56 -10.01 5.59 4.20
C ASP A 56 -10.93 6.59 3.52
N GLU A 57 -10.58 7.87 3.67
CA GLU A 57 -11.19 8.96 2.94
C GLU A 57 -10.09 9.66 2.13
N VAL A 58 -10.27 9.72 0.82
CA VAL A 58 -9.34 10.37 -0.11
C VAL A 58 -10.15 11.27 -1.02
N ASP A 59 -9.78 12.55 -1.11
CA ASP A 59 -10.42 13.55 -1.96
C ASP A 59 -11.95 13.63 -1.80
N GLY A 60 -12.43 13.51 -0.55
CA GLY A 60 -13.87 13.56 -0.23
C GLY A 60 -14.64 12.30 -0.65
N VAL A 61 -13.95 11.20 -0.95
CA VAL A 61 -14.54 9.89 -1.22
C VAL A 61 -14.13 8.92 -0.13
N THR A 62 -15.12 8.34 0.55
CA THR A 62 -14.92 7.21 1.43
C THR A 62 -14.74 5.96 0.59
N ARG A 63 -13.68 5.20 0.87
CA ARG A 63 -13.40 3.91 0.25
C ARG A 63 -13.40 2.85 1.34
N VAL A 64 -14.17 1.78 1.14
CA VAL A 64 -14.15 0.60 1.98
C VAL A 64 -13.46 -0.51 1.21
N MET A 65 -12.49 -1.16 1.83
CA MET A 65 -11.59 -2.10 1.19
C MET A 65 -11.21 -3.25 2.13
N VAL A 66 -10.57 -4.26 1.57
CA VAL A 66 -9.89 -5.30 2.33
C VAL A 66 -8.40 -5.25 2.00
N ARG A 67 -7.55 -5.40 3.01
CA ARG A 67 -6.09 -5.39 2.88
C ARG A 67 -5.53 -6.72 3.38
N ARG A 68 -4.66 -7.34 2.60
CA ARG A 68 -3.87 -8.49 3.04
C ARG A 68 -2.60 -7.93 3.67
N ALA A 69 -2.43 -8.09 4.97
CA ALA A 69 -1.33 -7.46 5.69
C ALA A 69 -0.63 -8.42 6.65
N TYR A 70 0.64 -8.14 6.92
CA TYR A 70 1.46 -8.80 7.95
C TYR A 70 2.14 -7.76 8.83
N VAL A 71 2.71 -8.19 9.96
CA VAL A 71 3.54 -7.33 10.81
C VAL A 71 4.99 -7.48 10.36
N ALA A 72 5.59 -6.41 9.86
CA ALA A 72 6.97 -6.38 9.41
C ALA A 72 7.95 -6.50 10.58
N LEU A 73 9.24 -6.68 10.27
CA LEU A 73 10.30 -6.85 11.27
C LEU A 73 10.48 -5.62 12.18
N ASP A 74 10.02 -4.44 11.74
CA ASP A 74 10.02 -3.20 12.51
C ASP A 74 8.77 -3.06 13.43
N GLY A 75 7.89 -4.07 13.42
CA GLY A 75 6.64 -4.10 14.19
C GLY A 75 5.49 -3.32 13.56
N ARG A 76 5.65 -2.77 12.36
CA ARG A 76 4.59 -2.01 11.67
C ARG A 76 3.80 -2.91 10.71
N PRO A 77 2.50 -2.64 10.50
CA PRO A 77 1.73 -3.38 9.50
C PRO A 77 2.21 -3.02 8.09
N GLU A 78 2.42 -4.03 7.26
CA GLU A 78 2.75 -3.89 5.84
C GLU A 78 1.69 -4.58 5.00
N VAL A 79 1.27 -3.93 3.92
CA VAL A 79 0.16 -4.37 3.06
C VAL A 79 0.72 -5.02 1.80
N LEU A 80 0.34 -6.28 1.57
CA LEU A 80 0.72 -7.07 0.39
C LEU A 80 -0.26 -6.90 -0.77
N ASP A 81 -1.55 -6.77 -0.46
CA ASP A 81 -2.63 -6.63 -1.44
C ASP A 81 -3.75 -5.75 -0.86
N GLU A 82 -4.41 -4.97 -1.71
CA GLU A 82 -5.54 -4.11 -1.37
C GLU A 82 -6.64 -4.26 -2.42
N ARG A 83 -7.88 -4.44 -1.96
CA ARG A 83 -9.04 -4.57 -2.84
C ARG A 83 -10.16 -3.67 -2.34
N VAL A 84 -10.44 -2.62 -3.09
CA VAL A 84 -11.58 -1.73 -2.85
C VAL A 84 -12.87 -2.48 -3.17
N LEU A 85 -13.81 -2.47 -2.23
CA LEU A 85 -15.12 -3.12 -2.36
C LEU A 85 -16.20 -2.11 -2.73
N GLU A 86 -16.19 -0.95 -2.06
CA GLU A 86 -17.16 0.10 -2.31
C GLU A 86 -16.53 1.49 -2.15
N THR A 87 -17.07 2.45 -2.89
CA THR A 87 -16.73 3.87 -2.75
C THR A 87 -17.98 4.71 -2.74
N PHE A 88 -17.99 5.77 -1.93
CA PHE A 88 -19.09 6.73 -1.87
C PHE A 88 -18.63 8.10 -1.38
N PRO A 89 -19.37 9.19 -1.70
CA PRO A 89 -19.01 10.52 -1.24
C PRO A 89 -18.99 10.58 0.29
N ALA A 90 -17.97 11.23 0.87
CA ALA A 90 -17.87 11.43 2.32
C ALA A 90 -19.00 12.31 2.87
N GLN A 91 -19.60 13.14 2.00
CA GLN A 91 -20.72 14.02 2.32
C GLN A 91 -22.09 13.43 1.94
N ASP A 92 -22.16 12.13 1.64
CA ASP A 92 -23.42 11.46 1.33
C ASP A 92 -24.37 11.55 2.55
N PRO A 93 -25.61 12.06 2.42
CA PRO A 93 -26.56 12.10 3.53
C PRO A 93 -26.88 10.71 4.12
N ALA A 94 -26.69 9.64 3.35
CA ALA A 94 -26.85 8.25 3.76
C ALA A 94 -25.51 7.59 4.17
N TRP A 95 -24.44 8.36 4.37
CA TRP A 95 -23.08 7.86 4.61
C TRP A 95 -23.02 6.78 5.69
N GLU A 96 -23.65 7.00 6.85
CA GLU A 96 -23.58 6.05 7.99
C GLU A 96 -24.14 4.67 7.63
N ALA A 97 -25.27 4.64 6.92
CA ALA A 97 -25.91 3.40 6.50
C ALA A 97 -25.04 2.65 5.49
N ARG A 98 -24.53 3.38 4.48
CA ARG A 98 -23.67 2.81 3.44
C ARG A 98 -22.35 2.31 4.00
N PHE A 99 -21.72 3.09 4.90
CA PHE A 99 -20.49 2.71 5.56
C PHE A 99 -20.67 1.45 6.42
N THR A 100 -21.75 1.39 7.20
CA THR A 100 -22.05 0.21 8.02
C THR A 100 -22.26 -1.03 7.16
N GLU A 101 -23.03 -0.92 6.09
CA GLU A 101 -23.27 -2.01 5.14
C GLU A 101 -21.96 -2.46 4.46
N ALA A 102 -21.21 -1.53 3.87
CA ALA A 102 -19.94 -1.80 3.21
C ALA A 102 -18.91 -2.43 4.16
N MET A 103 -18.80 -1.94 5.40
CA MET A 103 -17.90 -2.52 6.40
C MET A 103 -18.35 -3.91 6.86
N SER A 104 -19.65 -4.18 6.90
CA SER A 104 -20.17 -5.53 7.19
C SER A 104 -19.79 -6.51 6.07
N ALA A 105 -19.93 -6.09 4.81
CA ALA A 105 -19.51 -6.85 3.64
C ALA A 105 -18.00 -7.08 3.62
N ALA A 106 -17.20 -6.07 3.98
CA ALA A 106 -15.75 -6.19 4.09
C ALA A 106 -15.33 -7.23 5.14
N ARG A 107 -15.95 -7.20 6.34
CA ARG A 107 -15.70 -8.20 7.39
C ARG A 107 -16.04 -9.62 6.93
N PHE A 108 -17.20 -9.79 6.29
CA PHE A 108 -17.59 -11.08 5.71
C PHE A 108 -16.59 -11.55 4.66
N ARG A 109 -16.15 -10.65 3.76
CA ARG A 109 -15.19 -10.96 2.71
C ARG A 109 -13.83 -11.36 3.27
N CYS A 110 -13.35 -10.70 4.32
CA CYS A 110 -12.12 -11.10 5.01
C CYS A 110 -12.21 -12.51 5.60
N THR A 111 -13.33 -12.84 6.27
CA THR A 111 -13.54 -14.19 6.81
C THR A 111 -13.47 -15.25 5.71
N TYR A 112 -14.14 -14.99 4.58
CA TYR A 112 -14.12 -15.88 3.42
C TYR A 112 -12.70 -16.05 2.85
N LEU A 113 -12.00 -14.95 2.54
CA LEU A 113 -10.65 -14.99 1.94
C LEU A 113 -9.63 -15.68 2.86
N ASN A 114 -9.68 -15.40 4.17
CA ASN A 114 -8.79 -16.04 5.13
C ASN A 114 -9.09 -17.55 5.26
N ALA A 115 -10.34 -17.98 5.08
CA ALA A 115 -10.69 -19.40 5.07
C ALA A 115 -10.19 -20.10 3.81
N GLU A 116 -10.28 -19.45 2.64
CA GLU A 116 -9.72 -19.98 1.38
C GLU A 116 -8.19 -20.12 1.42
N GLU A 117 -7.50 -19.17 2.06
CA GLU A 117 -6.02 -19.22 2.18
C GLU A 117 -5.53 -20.19 3.27
N ALA A 118 -6.39 -20.66 4.16
CA ALA A 118 -6.04 -21.57 5.25
C ALA A 118 -6.24 -23.06 4.92
N GLY A 119 -6.94 -23.37 3.82
CA GLY A 119 -7.22 -24.74 3.35
C GLY A 119 -6.27 -25.21 2.26
#